data_AF-A0A4Y9JUT1-F1
#
_entry.id   AF-A0A4Y9JUT1-F1
#
_cell.length_a   1.000
_cell.length_b   1.000
_cell.length_c   1.000
_cell.angle_alpha   90.00
_cell.angle_beta   90.00
_cell.angle_gamma   90.00
#
_symmetry.space_group_name_H-M   'P 1'
#
loop_
_entity.id
_entity.type
_entity.pdbx_description
1 polymer ?
#
loop_
_entity_poly.entity_id
_entity_poly.type
_entity_poly.pdbx_seq_one_letter_code
_entity_poly.pdbx_strand_id
1 'polypeptide(L)'
;MVEQRFPIHTTGNNPIAQPEFSRIKTQINYLNRPGKSVDWALIAYEAQQLFTRYGIDLQTAAYYTLARTHQQGLAGFTEGIELLAYLLNHHWDNIWPTQLTARLNTLNWLNGRVSPRLRKATYTTGDLRLLYRAERALNLIQTTLIQQGHPHTDLTNCLSFIQSRCQQLEPNEPTRQPEPVEPLNVAIIPTPFAEPNNTTKVPHYPEYSTLSDEPASLQTESIQPNRDNSTTTSPPDKDTPLPNTPMTYSTQEGTSSQHRSNIPLWSVFLLGCLASSAIWFITPLLNVTSNPQQEIKALTQRLQRYQESQSAIQADLTQLQMQLLEAEKSKKGLTISYLKTVAYEMERKLVIERKE
;
A
#
# COMPACT_ATOMS: atom_id res chain seq x y z
N MET A 1 -14.84 16.19 10.46
CA MET A 1 -13.90 15.93 9.34
C MET A 1 -14.53 14.85 8.50
N VAL A 2 -14.92 15.16 7.28
CA VAL A 2 -15.57 14.21 6.37
C VAL A 2 -14.50 13.22 5.90
N GLU A 3 -14.67 11.95 6.24
CA GLU A 3 -13.90 10.83 5.73
C GLU A 3 -14.16 10.76 4.22
N GLN A 4 -13.31 11.41 3.42
CA GLN A 4 -13.41 11.34 1.96
C GLN A 4 -12.97 9.94 1.52
N ARG A 5 -13.92 9.01 1.52
CA ARG A 5 -13.80 7.75 0.78
C ARG A 5 -13.69 8.10 -0.70
N PHE A 6 -12.54 7.77 -1.29
CA PHE A 6 -12.33 7.84 -2.74
C PHE A 6 -13.42 7.02 -3.46
N PRO A 7 -13.90 7.43 -4.64
CA PRO A 7 -14.60 6.50 -5.52
C PRO A 7 -13.59 5.44 -6.00
N ILE A 8 -13.47 4.34 -5.24
CA ILE A 8 -12.41 3.34 -5.38
C ILE A 8 -12.75 2.33 -6.50
N HIS A 9 -12.91 2.73 -7.76
CA HIS A 9 -13.37 1.73 -8.76
C HIS A 9 -12.69 1.73 -10.13
N THR A 10 -11.70 2.58 -10.42
CA THR A 10 -11.07 2.52 -11.76
C THR A 10 -9.60 2.93 -11.75
N THR A 11 -8.74 2.01 -12.22
CA THR A 11 -7.36 2.34 -12.56
C THR A 11 -7.30 3.28 -13.75
N GLY A 12 -6.44 4.27 -13.67
CA GLY A 12 -6.21 5.23 -14.74
C GLY A 12 -5.21 4.73 -15.77
N ASN A 13 -5.15 5.46 -16.89
CA ASN A 13 -4.13 5.30 -17.92
C ASN A 13 -2.85 6.07 -17.55
N ASN A 14 -1.90 6.14 -18.48
CA ASN A 14 -0.65 6.89 -18.31
C ASN A 14 -0.90 8.37 -17.93
N PRO A 15 -0.44 8.83 -16.74
CA PRO A 15 -0.70 10.19 -16.26
C PRO A 15 0.29 11.23 -16.83
N ILE A 16 1.33 10.82 -17.57
CA ILE A 16 2.46 11.70 -17.95
C ILE A 16 2.02 12.93 -18.76
N ALA A 17 1.02 12.77 -19.62
CA ALA A 17 0.52 13.87 -20.46
C ALA A 17 -0.33 14.89 -19.68
N GLN A 18 -0.72 14.57 -18.43
CA GLN A 18 -1.63 15.41 -17.65
C GLN A 18 -0.89 16.54 -16.94
N PRO A 19 -1.42 17.77 -16.95
CA PRO A 19 -0.74 18.92 -16.35
C PRO A 19 -0.65 18.81 -14.82
N GLU A 20 -1.64 18.19 -14.16
CA GLU A 20 -1.61 17.86 -12.73
C GLU A 20 -0.38 17.00 -12.39
N PHE A 21 -0.09 15.97 -13.19
CA PHE A 21 1.05 15.08 -12.98
C PHE A 21 2.38 15.83 -13.13
N SER A 22 2.48 16.72 -14.11
CA SER A 22 3.67 17.58 -14.28
C SER A 22 3.91 18.49 -13.06
N ARG A 23 2.84 19.06 -12.48
CA ARG A 23 2.92 19.85 -11.24
C ARG A 23 3.38 19.01 -10.06
N ILE A 24 2.83 17.80 -9.88
CA ILE A 24 3.29 16.86 -8.85
C ILE A 24 4.78 16.53 -9.04
N LYS A 25 5.20 16.16 -10.25
CA LYS A 25 6.60 15.82 -10.56
C LYS A 25 7.54 16.97 -10.25
N THR A 26 7.14 18.21 -10.55
CA THR A 26 7.92 19.41 -10.21
C THR A 26 8.17 19.49 -8.70
N GLN A 27 7.14 19.31 -7.88
CA GLN A 27 7.26 19.31 -6.42
C GLN A 27 8.12 18.14 -5.92
N ILE A 28 7.90 16.92 -6.43
CA ILE A 28 8.70 15.74 -6.07
C ILE A 28 10.19 15.95 -6.41
N ASN A 29 10.50 16.61 -7.53
CA ASN A 29 11.88 16.89 -7.92
C ASN A 29 12.57 17.88 -6.96
N TYR A 30 11.83 18.70 -6.20
CA TYR A 30 12.42 19.58 -5.19
C TYR A 30 13.03 18.82 -4.02
N LEU A 31 12.66 17.55 -3.80
CA LEU A 31 13.30 16.70 -2.79
C LEU A 31 14.80 16.51 -3.00
N ASN A 32 15.28 16.73 -4.23
CA ASN A 32 16.69 16.59 -4.59
C ASN A 32 17.35 17.96 -4.86
N ARG A 33 16.67 19.08 -4.56
CA ARG A 33 17.17 20.44 -4.81
C ARG A 33 17.38 21.19 -3.49
N PRO A 34 18.64 21.47 -3.10
CA PRO A 34 18.92 22.29 -1.93
C PRO A 34 18.21 23.67 -2.02
N GLY A 35 17.63 24.12 -0.91
CA GLY A 35 16.97 25.43 -0.82
C GLY A 35 15.57 25.52 -1.45
N LYS A 36 15.03 24.43 -2.00
CA LYS A 36 13.63 24.38 -2.44
C LYS A 36 12.77 23.62 -1.43
N SER A 37 11.68 24.23 -1.02
CA SER A 37 10.65 23.61 -0.18
C SER A 37 9.60 22.91 -1.04
N VAL A 38 9.22 21.70 -0.66
CA VAL A 38 8.16 20.93 -1.31
C VAL A 38 6.81 21.35 -0.75
N ASP A 39 5.85 21.65 -1.62
CA ASP A 39 4.45 21.85 -1.23
C ASP A 39 3.69 20.51 -1.23
N TRP A 40 3.53 19.95 -0.04
CA TRP A 40 2.83 18.69 0.18
C TRP A 40 1.32 18.79 -0.02
N ALA A 41 0.73 19.96 0.24
CA ALA A 41 -0.70 20.18 0.02
C ALA A 41 -1.04 20.24 -1.45
N LEU A 42 -0.19 20.88 -2.24
CA LEU A 42 -0.32 20.88 -3.69
C LEU A 42 -0.21 19.45 -4.25
N ILE A 43 0.77 18.65 -3.82
CA ILE A 43 0.89 17.26 -4.30
C ILE A 43 -0.38 16.46 -3.99
N ALA A 44 -0.90 16.55 -2.76
CA ALA A 44 -2.09 15.81 -2.36
C ALA A 44 -3.31 16.24 -3.18
N TYR A 45 -3.52 17.54 -3.35
CA TYR A 45 -4.62 18.10 -4.13
C TYR A 45 -4.55 17.68 -5.61
N GLU A 46 -3.42 17.87 -6.28
CA GLU A 46 -3.25 17.53 -7.70
C GLU A 46 -3.41 16.03 -7.96
N ALA A 47 -2.95 15.19 -7.02
CA ALA A 47 -3.15 13.74 -7.13
C ALA A 47 -4.64 13.36 -7.03
N GLN A 48 -5.40 14.01 -6.14
CA GLN A 48 -6.84 13.81 -6.07
C GLN A 48 -7.55 14.24 -7.37
N GLN A 49 -7.14 15.38 -7.94
CA GLN A 49 -7.68 15.83 -9.22
C GLN A 49 -7.39 14.82 -10.35
N LEU A 50 -6.19 14.22 -10.38
CA LEU A 50 -5.87 13.14 -11.30
C LEU A 50 -6.78 11.92 -11.10
N PHE A 51 -6.92 11.47 -9.85
CA PHE A 51 -7.72 10.29 -9.52
C PHE A 51 -9.17 10.47 -9.96
N THR A 52 -9.76 11.63 -9.72
CA THR A 52 -11.15 11.93 -10.08
C THR A 52 -11.36 12.02 -11.59
N ARG A 53 -10.40 12.56 -12.34
CA ARG A 53 -10.57 12.84 -13.78
C ARG A 53 -10.11 11.71 -14.69
N TYR A 54 -9.05 11.01 -14.31
CA TYR A 54 -8.32 10.08 -15.19
C TYR A 54 -8.14 8.68 -14.59
N GLY A 55 -8.60 8.46 -13.35
CA GLY A 55 -8.39 7.22 -12.61
C GLY A 55 -7.06 7.18 -11.87
N ILE A 56 -6.85 6.10 -11.11
CA ILE A 56 -5.71 5.98 -10.19
C ILE A 56 -4.58 5.18 -10.84
N ASP A 57 -3.36 5.72 -10.79
CA ASP A 57 -2.13 5.02 -11.15
C ASP A 57 -1.20 4.84 -9.93
N LEU A 58 -0.31 3.84 -9.99
CA LEU A 58 0.54 3.46 -8.87
C LEU A 58 1.54 4.55 -8.47
N GLN A 59 2.10 5.28 -9.45
CA GLN A 59 3.11 6.29 -9.18
C GLN A 59 2.51 7.52 -8.53
N THR A 60 1.40 8.01 -9.05
CA THR A 60 0.66 9.12 -8.43
C THR A 60 0.14 8.72 -7.05
N ALA A 61 -0.35 7.49 -6.86
CA ALA A 61 -0.73 6.96 -5.55
C ALA A 61 0.44 6.94 -4.54
N ALA A 62 1.65 6.62 -4.99
CA ALA A 62 2.85 6.69 -4.15
C ALA A 62 3.21 8.14 -3.78
N TYR A 63 3.13 9.08 -4.72
CA TYR A 63 3.36 10.52 -4.44
C TYR A 63 2.32 11.07 -3.47
N TYR A 64 1.06 10.70 -3.67
CA TYR A 64 -0.04 11.03 -2.78
C TYR A 64 0.18 10.49 -1.37
N THR A 65 0.58 9.21 -1.24
CA THR A 65 0.88 8.57 0.05
C THR A 65 1.98 9.32 0.81
N LEU A 66 3.07 9.70 0.11
CA LEU A 66 4.13 10.49 0.73
C LEU A 66 3.60 11.86 1.18
N ALA A 67 2.83 12.55 0.36
CA ALA A 67 2.25 13.85 0.69
C ALA A 67 1.31 13.78 1.91
N ARG A 68 0.41 12.80 1.96
CA ARG A 68 -0.47 12.59 3.12
C ARG A 68 0.31 12.22 4.37
N THR A 69 1.37 11.42 4.26
CA THR A 69 2.28 11.13 5.38
C THR A 69 2.92 12.40 5.92
N HIS A 70 3.30 13.34 5.05
CA HIS A 70 3.86 14.63 5.46
C HIS A 70 2.83 15.54 6.14
N GLN A 71 1.57 15.51 5.71
CA GLN A 71 0.53 16.38 6.24
C GLN A 71 -0.11 15.85 7.52
N GLN A 72 -0.28 14.53 7.64
CA GLN A 72 -1.10 13.90 8.68
C GLN A 72 -0.38 12.78 9.42
N GLY A 73 0.95 12.66 9.25
CA GLY A 73 1.76 11.67 9.96
C GLY A 73 1.29 10.24 9.69
N LEU A 74 1.11 9.46 10.76
CA LEU A 74 0.72 8.06 10.68
C LEU A 74 -0.64 7.88 9.99
N ALA A 75 -1.63 8.72 10.27
CA ALA A 75 -2.95 8.60 9.64
C ALA A 75 -2.88 8.71 8.12
N GLY A 76 -2.13 9.70 7.62
CA GLY A 76 -1.93 9.88 6.19
C GLY A 76 -1.11 8.77 5.53
N PHE A 77 -0.15 8.19 6.27
CA PHE A 77 0.57 7.00 5.81
C PHE A 77 -0.37 5.78 5.70
N THR A 78 -1.17 5.53 6.75
CA THR A 78 -2.13 4.41 6.80
C THR A 78 -3.12 4.46 5.65
N GLU A 79 -3.75 5.62 5.40
CA GLU A 79 -4.69 5.77 4.27
C GLU A 79 -4.01 5.52 2.91
N GLY A 80 -2.81 6.07 2.71
CA GLY A 80 -2.09 5.92 1.45
C GLY A 80 -1.62 4.49 1.20
N ILE A 81 -1.15 3.78 2.22
CA ILE A 81 -0.70 2.39 2.07
C ILE A 81 -1.88 1.43 1.88
N GLU A 82 -3.06 1.71 2.46
CA GLU A 82 -4.29 0.98 2.17
C GLU A 82 -4.73 1.15 0.71
N LEU A 83 -4.64 2.37 0.17
CA LEU A 83 -4.89 2.62 -1.26
C LEU A 83 -3.93 1.80 -2.13
N LEU A 84 -2.64 1.81 -1.81
CA LEU A 84 -1.64 1.03 -2.55
C LEU A 84 -1.90 -0.49 -2.45
N ALA A 85 -2.30 -0.99 -1.27
CA ALA A 85 -2.67 -2.38 -1.08
C ALA A 85 -3.87 -2.77 -1.95
N TYR A 86 -4.91 -1.93 -1.98
CA TYR A 86 -6.06 -2.13 -2.86
C TYR A 86 -5.63 -2.21 -4.33
N LEU A 87 -4.88 -1.22 -4.80
CA LEU A 87 -4.43 -1.11 -6.18
C LEU A 87 -3.62 -2.34 -6.63
N LEU A 88 -2.67 -2.77 -5.80
CA LEU A 88 -1.82 -3.91 -6.12
C LEU A 88 -2.58 -5.23 -6.06
N ASN A 89 -3.49 -5.40 -5.11
CA ASN A 89 -4.23 -6.65 -4.95
C ASN A 89 -5.32 -6.84 -6.03
N HIS A 90 -5.98 -5.76 -6.46
CA HIS A 90 -7.13 -5.84 -7.37
C HIS A 90 -6.79 -5.54 -8.82
N HIS A 91 -5.72 -4.79 -9.07
CA HIS A 91 -5.41 -4.28 -10.40
C HIS A 91 -3.96 -4.50 -10.82
N TRP A 92 -3.28 -5.50 -10.25
CA TRP A 92 -1.89 -5.80 -10.57
C TRP A 92 -1.62 -5.81 -12.08
N ASP A 93 -2.42 -6.51 -12.88
CA ASP A 93 -2.14 -6.64 -14.32
C ASP A 93 -2.34 -5.33 -15.09
N ASN A 94 -3.33 -4.54 -14.68
CA ASN A 94 -3.80 -3.37 -15.43
C ASN A 94 -3.29 -2.03 -14.90
N ILE A 95 -2.65 -2.00 -13.74
CA ILE A 95 -2.20 -0.76 -13.13
C ILE A 95 -0.99 -0.17 -13.86
N TRP A 96 -1.04 1.14 -14.11
CA TRP A 96 0.10 1.89 -14.61
C TRP A 96 1.08 2.23 -13.46
N PRO A 97 2.41 2.15 -13.64
CA PRO A 97 3.12 1.79 -14.88
C PRO A 97 2.97 0.32 -15.26
N THR A 98 2.91 0.01 -16.56
CA THR A 98 2.80 -1.36 -17.07
C THR A 98 4.09 -2.17 -16.84
N GLN A 99 5.25 -1.52 -16.88
CA GLN A 99 6.53 -2.17 -16.65
C GLN A 99 6.70 -2.56 -15.18
N LEU A 100 6.87 -3.86 -14.92
CA LEU A 100 7.10 -4.43 -13.59
C LEU A 100 8.22 -3.71 -12.83
N THR A 101 9.37 -3.50 -13.45
CA THR A 101 10.53 -2.81 -12.85
C THR A 101 10.15 -1.40 -12.37
N ALA A 102 9.30 -0.68 -13.10
CA ALA A 102 8.85 0.65 -12.70
C ALA A 102 7.88 0.60 -11.50
N ARG A 103 7.05 -0.45 -11.39
CA ARG A 103 6.20 -0.68 -10.21
C ARG A 103 7.06 -0.93 -8.97
N LEU A 104 8.02 -1.85 -9.06
CA LEU A 104 8.93 -2.16 -7.94
C LEU A 104 9.76 -0.94 -7.52
N ASN A 105 10.31 -0.19 -8.49
CA ASN A 105 11.04 1.04 -8.21
C ASN A 105 10.18 2.12 -7.54
N THR A 106 8.90 2.22 -7.89
CA THR A 106 7.96 3.14 -7.26
C THR A 106 7.73 2.78 -5.79
N LEU A 107 7.55 1.49 -5.48
CA LEU A 107 7.39 1.00 -4.12
C LEU A 107 8.65 1.17 -3.27
N ASN A 108 9.83 0.85 -3.82
CA ASN A 108 11.11 1.05 -3.14
C ASN A 108 11.41 2.53 -2.89
N TRP A 109 11.13 3.39 -3.89
CA TRP A 109 11.25 4.84 -3.73
C TRP A 109 10.35 5.35 -2.60
N LEU A 110 9.09 4.92 -2.55
CA LEU A 110 8.17 5.31 -1.49
C LEU A 110 8.70 4.88 -0.13
N ASN A 111 9.10 3.61 0.01
CA ASN A 111 9.65 3.05 1.23
C ASN A 111 10.83 3.88 1.75
N GLY A 112 11.78 4.24 0.88
CA GLY A 112 12.93 5.06 1.22
C GLY A 112 12.56 6.48 1.69
N ARG A 113 11.43 7.04 1.22
CA ARG A 113 10.96 8.38 1.59
C ARG A 113 10.15 8.39 2.88
N VAL A 114 9.30 7.40 3.12
CA VAL A 114 8.45 7.34 4.33
C VAL A 114 9.20 6.78 5.53
N SER A 115 10.10 5.82 5.32
CA SER A 115 10.85 5.13 6.38
C SER A 115 11.51 6.06 7.41
N PRO A 116 12.30 7.09 6.99
CA PRO A 116 12.94 8.00 7.95
C PRO A 116 11.94 8.82 8.77
N ARG A 117 10.75 9.11 8.21
CA ARG A 117 9.72 9.89 8.90
C ARG A 117 9.02 9.03 9.93
N LEU A 118 8.61 7.82 9.55
CA LEU A 118 8.00 6.86 10.47
C LEU A 118 8.95 6.54 11.63
N ARG A 119 10.25 6.41 11.38
CA ARG A 119 11.24 6.17 12.44
C ARG A 119 11.44 7.34 13.40
N LYS A 120 11.18 8.58 12.96
CA LYS A 120 11.31 9.79 13.79
C LYS A 120 10.02 10.16 14.52
N ALA A 121 8.88 9.61 14.10
CA ALA A 121 7.61 9.85 14.76
C ALA A 121 7.57 9.19 16.15
N THR A 122 6.83 9.83 17.06
CA THR A 122 6.48 9.26 18.35
C THR A 122 5.14 8.56 18.24
N TYR A 123 5.00 7.43 18.93
CA TYR A 123 3.80 6.59 18.88
C TYR A 123 3.30 6.34 20.30
N THR A 124 1.99 6.26 20.44
CA THR A 124 1.28 6.04 21.69
C THR A 124 0.31 4.87 21.54
N THR A 125 -0.22 4.34 22.66
CA THR A 125 -1.25 3.30 22.63
C THR A 125 -2.51 3.74 21.84
N GLY A 126 -2.78 5.05 21.76
CA GLY A 126 -3.87 5.59 20.94
C GLY A 126 -3.69 5.37 19.43
N ASP A 127 -2.44 5.17 18.97
CA ASP A 127 -2.09 4.98 17.57
C ASP A 127 -2.22 3.53 17.10
N LEU A 128 -2.43 2.58 18.03
CA LEU A 128 -2.51 1.14 17.74
C LEU A 128 -3.49 0.82 16.61
N ARG A 129 -4.66 1.48 16.58
CA ARG A 129 -5.64 1.29 15.50
C ARG A 129 -5.08 1.61 14.11
N LEU A 130 -4.30 2.69 13.99
CA LEU A 130 -3.68 3.09 12.72
C LEU A 130 -2.49 2.20 12.37
N LEU A 131 -1.74 1.76 13.38
CA LEU A 131 -0.62 0.83 13.21
C LEU A 131 -1.09 -0.54 12.69
N TYR A 132 -2.12 -1.13 13.28
CA TYR A 132 -2.68 -2.41 12.78
C TYR A 132 -3.24 -2.29 11.36
N ARG A 133 -3.90 -1.16 11.04
CA ARG A 133 -4.38 -0.90 9.68
C ARG A 133 -3.23 -0.83 8.68
N ALA A 134 -2.17 -0.10 9.02
CA ALA A 134 -0.96 -0.01 8.20
C ALA A 134 -0.26 -1.37 8.06
N GLU A 135 -0.15 -2.14 9.16
CA GLU A 135 0.39 -3.49 9.18
C GLU A 135 -0.38 -4.43 8.24
N ARG A 136 -1.71 -4.44 8.33
CA ARG A 136 -2.57 -5.25 7.44
C ARG A 136 -2.35 -4.89 5.98
N ALA A 137 -2.34 -3.60 5.65
CA ALA A 137 -2.11 -3.13 4.28
C ALA A 137 -0.72 -3.52 3.76
N LEU A 138 0.33 -3.37 4.57
CA LEU A 138 1.69 -3.77 4.23
C LEU A 138 1.81 -5.29 4.03
N ASN A 139 1.15 -6.11 4.86
CA ASN A 139 1.10 -7.56 4.69
C ASN A 139 0.38 -7.98 3.39
N LEU A 140 -0.69 -7.29 3.02
CA LEU A 140 -1.38 -7.53 1.74
C LEU A 140 -0.44 -7.24 0.57
N ILE A 141 0.25 -6.09 0.59
CA ILE A 141 1.23 -5.73 -0.44
C ILE A 141 2.35 -6.77 -0.52
N GLN A 142 2.91 -7.19 0.62
CA GLN A 142 3.96 -8.21 0.65
C GLN A 142 3.48 -9.54 0.07
N THR A 143 2.28 -9.97 0.45
CA THR A 143 1.65 -11.20 -0.06
C THR A 143 1.47 -11.13 -1.57
N THR A 144 0.91 -10.04 -2.10
CA THR A 144 0.77 -9.82 -3.55
C THR A 144 2.14 -9.90 -4.23
N LEU A 145 3.16 -9.23 -3.70
CA LEU A 145 4.50 -9.25 -4.30
C LEU A 145 5.13 -10.64 -4.31
N ILE A 146 4.94 -11.43 -3.26
CA ILE A 146 5.40 -12.83 -3.21
C ILE A 146 4.67 -13.68 -4.25
N GLN A 147 3.36 -13.55 -4.37
CA GLN A 147 2.56 -14.25 -5.39
C GLN A 147 3.03 -13.90 -6.81
N GLN A 148 3.49 -12.68 -7.02
CA GLN A 148 4.03 -12.20 -8.30
C GLN A 148 5.52 -12.57 -8.49
N GLY A 149 6.14 -13.32 -7.57
CA GLY A 149 7.53 -13.77 -7.69
C GLY A 149 8.58 -12.75 -7.22
N HIS A 150 8.20 -11.76 -6.42
CA HIS A 150 9.06 -10.65 -5.97
C HIS A 150 9.09 -10.51 -4.43
N PRO A 151 9.62 -11.50 -3.70
CA PRO A 151 9.60 -11.51 -2.23
C PRO A 151 10.48 -10.43 -1.57
N HIS A 152 11.48 -9.92 -2.27
CA HIS A 152 12.52 -9.04 -1.70
C HIS A 152 12.32 -7.58 -2.07
N THR A 153 11.20 -6.98 -1.67
CA THR A 153 11.01 -5.52 -1.75
C THR A 153 11.33 -4.83 -0.43
N ASP A 154 11.81 -3.59 -0.52
CA ASP A 154 12.28 -2.84 0.66
C ASP A 154 11.15 -2.46 1.63
N LEU A 155 9.88 -2.58 1.21
CA LEU A 155 8.69 -2.37 2.05
C LEU A 155 8.63 -3.31 3.26
N THR A 156 9.35 -4.44 3.21
CA THR A 156 9.54 -5.34 4.36
C THR A 156 10.08 -4.59 5.59
N ASN A 157 10.98 -3.62 5.39
CA ASN A 157 11.54 -2.83 6.49
C ASN A 157 10.48 -1.95 7.17
N CYS A 158 9.53 -1.40 6.41
CA CYS A 158 8.40 -0.66 6.98
C CYS A 158 7.48 -1.61 7.75
N LEU A 159 7.18 -2.78 7.19
CA LEU A 159 6.34 -3.77 7.87
C LEU A 159 6.93 -4.20 9.21
N SER A 160 8.20 -4.62 9.23
CA SER A 160 8.88 -5.03 10.47
C SER A 160 8.95 -3.90 11.50
N PHE A 161 9.14 -2.65 11.05
CA PHE A 161 9.09 -1.49 11.92
C PHE A 161 7.72 -1.30 12.57
N ILE A 162 6.64 -1.33 11.77
CA ILE A 162 5.27 -1.16 12.26
C ILE A 162 4.91 -2.31 13.22
N GLN A 163 5.22 -3.55 12.87
CA GLN A 163 5.05 -4.73 13.73
C GLN A 163 5.72 -4.55 15.09
N SER A 164 6.97 -4.09 15.09
CA SER A 164 7.72 -3.83 16.32
C SER A 164 7.06 -2.74 17.17
N ARG A 165 6.43 -1.73 16.55
CA ARG A 165 5.71 -0.68 17.29
C ARG A 165 4.37 -1.16 17.83
N CYS A 166 3.62 -1.97 17.07
CA CYS A 166 2.42 -2.64 17.59
C CYS A 166 2.77 -3.41 18.87
N GLN A 167 3.76 -4.30 18.81
CA GLN A 167 4.17 -5.13 19.96
C GLN A 167 4.63 -4.31 21.18
N GLN A 168 5.32 -3.20 20.97
CA GLN A 168 5.79 -2.35 22.07
C GLN A 168 4.69 -1.54 22.76
N LEU A 169 3.65 -1.16 22.00
CA LEU A 169 2.57 -0.31 22.49
C LEU A 169 1.39 -1.10 23.02
N GLU A 170 1.33 -2.39 22.70
CA GLU A 170 0.35 -3.28 23.27
C GLU A 170 0.45 -3.30 24.79
N PRO A 171 -0.68 -3.19 25.49
CA PRO A 171 -0.69 -3.45 26.91
C PRO A 171 -0.18 -4.87 27.11
N ASN A 172 0.94 -5.01 27.82
CA ASN A 172 1.26 -6.30 28.43
C ASN A 172 0.09 -6.60 29.36
N GLU A 173 -0.81 -7.50 28.99
CA GLU A 173 -1.63 -8.15 30.01
C GLU A 173 -0.62 -8.78 30.97
N PRO A 174 -0.56 -8.33 32.25
CA PRO A 174 0.15 -9.11 33.23
C PRO A 174 -0.48 -10.49 33.16
N THR A 175 0.35 -11.53 33.03
CA THR A 175 -0.08 -12.92 33.11
C THR A 175 -0.93 -13.07 34.36
N ARG A 176 -2.26 -12.91 34.25
CA ARG A 176 -3.16 -13.30 35.31
C ARG A 176 -3.05 -14.81 35.30
N GLN A 177 -2.31 -15.34 36.28
CA GLN A 177 -2.47 -16.73 36.66
C GLN A 177 -3.98 -16.98 36.75
N PRO A 178 -4.49 -18.07 36.15
CA PRO A 178 -5.90 -18.38 36.26
C PRO A 178 -6.23 -18.44 37.76
N GLU A 179 -6.95 -17.43 38.27
CA GLU A 179 -7.54 -17.56 39.59
C GLU A 179 -8.40 -18.82 39.56
N PRO A 180 -8.35 -19.67 40.60
CA PRO A 180 -9.17 -20.87 40.66
C PRO A 180 -10.63 -20.47 40.45
N VAL A 181 -11.19 -20.89 39.31
CA VAL A 181 -12.61 -20.69 39.04
C VAL A 181 -13.34 -21.63 40.00
N GLU A 182 -13.81 -21.13 41.13
CA GLU A 182 -14.79 -21.86 41.91
C GLU A 182 -16.00 -22.13 40.99
N PRO A 183 -16.47 -23.39 40.90
CA PRO A 183 -17.63 -23.69 40.08
C PRO A 183 -18.84 -22.97 40.66
N LEU A 184 -19.27 -21.87 40.02
CA LEU A 184 -20.55 -21.25 40.32
C LEU A 184 -21.64 -22.25 39.95
N ASN A 185 -22.26 -22.85 40.97
CA ASN A 185 -23.50 -23.59 40.85
C ASN A 185 -24.55 -22.67 40.21
N VAL A 186 -24.88 -22.93 38.94
CA VAL A 186 -25.93 -22.22 38.22
C VAL A 186 -27.27 -22.74 38.75
N ALA A 187 -27.82 -22.04 39.74
CA ALA A 187 -29.23 -22.19 40.07
C ALA A 187 -30.05 -21.60 38.91
N ILE A 188 -30.77 -22.47 38.21
CA ILE A 188 -31.79 -22.08 37.24
C ILE A 188 -32.92 -21.43 38.04
N ILE A 189 -33.00 -20.10 38.03
CA ILE A 189 -34.17 -19.37 38.53
C ILE A 189 -35.06 -19.07 37.32
N PRO A 190 -36.29 -19.61 37.25
CA PRO A 190 -37.27 -19.16 36.27
C PRO A 190 -37.83 -17.81 36.71
N THR A 191 -37.52 -16.74 35.98
CA THR A 191 -38.22 -15.46 36.14
C THR A 191 -39.58 -15.50 35.41
N PRO A 192 -40.69 -15.16 36.08
CA PRO A 192 -41.99 -14.99 35.41
C PRO A 192 -42.00 -13.66 34.64
N PHE A 193 -42.39 -13.72 33.37
CA PHE A 193 -42.76 -12.55 32.58
C PHE A 193 -44.04 -11.94 33.14
N ALA A 194 -43.98 -10.67 33.59
CA ALA A 194 -45.16 -9.84 33.77
C ALA A 194 -45.37 -8.99 32.51
N GLU A 195 -46.53 -9.14 31.87
CA GLU A 195 -46.97 -8.30 30.75
C GLU A 195 -47.24 -6.86 31.22
N PRO A 196 -46.90 -5.82 30.42
CA PRO A 196 -47.29 -4.46 30.74
C PRO A 196 -48.66 -4.16 30.14
N ASN A 197 -49.69 -4.11 31.00
CA ASN A 197 -50.95 -3.49 30.65
C ASN A 197 -50.81 -1.95 30.66
N ASN A 198 -51.31 -1.37 29.58
CA ASN A 198 -51.28 0.03 29.19
C ASN A 198 -52.12 0.93 30.13
N THR A 199 -51.59 2.05 30.60
CA THR A 199 -52.27 3.37 30.64
C THR A 199 -51.34 4.51 31.07
N THR A 200 -51.02 5.36 30.09
CA THR A 200 -50.98 6.83 30.17
C THR A 200 -49.95 7.55 31.08
N LYS A 201 -48.84 7.98 30.47
CA LYS A 201 -48.51 9.42 30.24
C LYS A 201 -47.19 9.52 29.43
N VAL A 202 -47.31 10.00 28.20
CA VAL A 202 -46.22 10.20 27.24
C VAL A 202 -45.54 11.56 27.51
N PRO A 203 -44.21 11.64 27.70
CA PRO A 203 -43.47 12.88 27.57
C PRO A 203 -43.31 13.25 26.09
N HIS A 204 -43.71 14.48 25.78
CA HIS A 204 -43.66 15.13 24.48
C HIS A 204 -42.20 15.27 23.98
N TYR A 205 -41.92 14.76 22.78
CA TYR A 205 -40.70 15.06 22.00
C TYR A 205 -41.11 15.86 20.76
N PRO A 206 -40.29 16.81 20.29
CA PRO A 206 -40.64 17.70 19.20
C PRO A 206 -40.81 16.94 17.88
N GLU A 207 -41.90 17.31 17.21
CA GLU A 207 -42.42 16.80 15.96
C GLU A 207 -41.51 17.22 14.79
N TYR A 208 -40.96 16.25 14.05
CA TYR A 208 -40.32 16.54 12.76
C TYR A 208 -41.41 16.71 11.71
N SER A 209 -41.64 17.95 11.27
CA SER A 209 -42.48 18.26 10.13
C SER A 209 -41.90 17.62 8.86
N THR A 210 -42.68 16.73 8.27
CA THR A 210 -42.58 16.31 6.87
C THR A 210 -42.93 17.49 5.97
N LEU A 211 -41.93 18.06 5.28
CA LEU A 211 -42.19 18.86 4.07
C LEU A 211 -41.99 17.96 2.85
N SER A 212 -43.13 17.59 2.29
CA SER A 212 -43.28 17.13 0.91
C SER A 212 -43.28 18.39 0.04
N ASP A 213 -42.35 18.51 -0.90
CA ASP A 213 -42.52 19.40 -2.05
C ASP A 213 -42.12 18.66 -3.33
N GLU A 214 -43.11 18.52 -4.21
CA GLU A 214 -43.02 18.05 -5.59
C GLU A 214 -42.35 19.10 -6.50
N PRO A 215 -41.91 18.73 -7.71
CA PRO A 215 -41.03 19.53 -8.54
C PRO A 215 -41.78 20.56 -9.39
N ALA A 216 -41.38 21.83 -9.31
CA ALA A 216 -41.81 22.86 -10.25
C ALA A 216 -40.86 22.92 -11.45
N SER A 217 -41.42 22.62 -12.61
CA SER A 217 -40.93 22.82 -13.97
C SER A 217 -40.53 24.27 -14.29
N LEU A 218 -39.36 24.48 -14.89
CA LEU A 218 -39.05 25.61 -15.77
C LEU A 218 -38.13 25.07 -16.89
N GLN A 219 -38.70 24.82 -18.07
CA GLN A 219 -38.65 25.71 -19.23
C GLN A 219 -37.28 25.72 -19.94
N THR A 220 -37.28 24.96 -21.02
CA THR A 220 -36.39 25.06 -22.17
C THR A 220 -36.31 26.48 -22.71
N GLU A 221 -35.11 27.03 -22.81
CA GLU A 221 -34.82 28.09 -23.77
C GLU A 221 -33.55 27.73 -24.55
N SER A 222 -33.80 27.49 -25.83
CA SER A 222 -32.86 27.22 -26.90
C SER A 222 -32.06 28.47 -27.24
N ILE A 223 -30.74 28.37 -27.24
CA ILE A 223 -29.89 29.31 -27.96
C ILE A 223 -29.02 28.49 -28.92
N GLN A 224 -29.42 28.49 -30.19
CA GLN A 224 -28.62 28.05 -31.32
C GLN A 224 -27.83 29.25 -31.90
N PRO A 225 -26.82 28.98 -32.73
CA PRO A 225 -25.63 29.81 -32.88
C PRO A 225 -25.86 30.98 -33.84
N ASN A 226 -25.13 32.08 -33.66
CA ASN A 226 -24.95 33.02 -34.75
C ASN A 226 -23.51 33.06 -35.25
N ARG A 227 -23.45 32.97 -36.57
CA ARG A 227 -22.31 32.97 -37.47
C ARG A 227 -21.95 34.42 -37.80
N ASP A 228 -20.84 34.55 -38.54
CA ASP A 228 -20.37 35.72 -39.28
C ASP A 228 -19.52 36.74 -38.49
N ASN A 229 -18.19 36.70 -38.65
CA ASN A 229 -17.60 37.20 -39.89
C ASN A 229 -16.15 36.73 -40.12
N SER A 230 -15.91 36.43 -41.39
CA SER A 230 -14.67 36.00 -42.03
C SER A 230 -13.59 37.07 -42.00
N THR A 231 -12.30 36.66 -41.97
CA THR A 231 -11.28 37.17 -42.92
C THR A 231 -10.16 36.13 -43.06
N THR A 232 -10.29 35.39 -44.17
CA THR A 232 -9.25 34.86 -45.07
C THR A 232 -7.83 35.41 -44.86
N THR A 233 -6.83 34.52 -44.76
CA THR A 233 -5.72 34.40 -45.74
C THR A 233 -4.73 33.30 -45.33
N SER A 234 -4.60 32.30 -46.20
CA SER A 234 -3.40 31.48 -46.44
C SER A 234 -3.08 31.59 -47.93
N PRO A 235 -1.93 31.12 -48.45
CA PRO A 235 -0.54 31.15 -47.99
C PRO A 235 0.34 31.83 -49.08
N PRO A 236 1.68 31.61 -49.14
CA PRO A 236 2.12 30.47 -49.95
C PRO A 236 3.37 29.72 -49.45
N ASP A 237 3.47 28.48 -49.94
CA ASP A 237 4.65 27.63 -50.03
C ASP A 237 5.90 28.35 -50.55
N LYS A 238 7.06 27.86 -50.11
CA LYS A 238 8.25 27.70 -50.95
C LYS A 238 9.26 26.76 -50.30
N ASP A 239 9.29 25.55 -50.84
CA ASP A 239 10.46 24.86 -51.41
C ASP A 239 11.87 25.07 -50.85
N THR A 240 12.59 23.93 -50.90
CA THR A 240 14.02 23.72 -51.19
C THR A 240 15.03 23.61 -50.04
N PRO A 241 16.12 22.83 -50.22
CA PRO A 241 16.53 21.77 -49.32
C PRO A 241 17.98 21.95 -48.81
N LEU A 242 18.48 20.95 -48.08
CA LEU A 242 19.89 20.68 -47.75
C LEU A 242 20.88 21.05 -48.89
N PRO A 243 22.13 21.37 -48.51
CA PRO A 243 23.28 20.97 -49.31
C PRO A 243 24.17 19.98 -48.54
N ASN A 244 24.20 18.74 -49.02
CA ASN A 244 25.44 17.96 -49.07
C ASN A 244 26.35 18.64 -50.11
N THR A 245 27.67 18.71 -49.95
CA THR A 245 28.71 17.83 -50.54
C THR A 245 30.03 18.66 -50.60
N PRO A 246 31.20 18.15 -51.04
CA PRO A 246 31.88 16.85 -50.81
C PRO A 246 33.43 17.02 -50.63
N MET A 247 34.17 15.90 -50.78
CA MET A 247 35.57 15.81 -51.32
C MET A 247 36.72 16.19 -50.35
N THR A 248 37.86 15.50 -50.22
CA THR A 248 38.45 14.31 -50.88
C THR A 248 39.68 13.84 -50.06
N TYR A 249 40.02 12.57 -50.26
CA TYR A 249 41.28 11.84 -50.07
C TYR A 249 42.61 12.62 -49.93
N SER A 250 43.52 12.08 -49.11
CA SER A 250 44.85 11.68 -49.60
C SER A 250 45.49 10.57 -48.76
N THR A 251 46.06 9.64 -49.52
CA THR A 251 46.78 8.39 -49.23
C THR A 251 48.20 8.60 -48.70
N GLN A 252 48.75 7.61 -47.97
CA GLN A 252 50.10 7.00 -48.14
C GLN A 252 50.27 5.90 -47.07
N GLU A 253 50.22 4.62 -47.44
CA GLU A 253 51.32 3.74 -47.92
C GLU A 253 52.40 3.41 -46.88
N GLY A 254 52.72 2.11 -46.70
CA GLY A 254 53.86 1.68 -45.89
C GLY A 254 53.91 0.21 -45.43
N THR A 255 53.96 -0.73 -46.38
CA THR A 255 54.77 -1.98 -46.39
C THR A 255 54.83 -2.97 -45.20
N SER A 256 54.28 -4.17 -45.46
CA SER A 256 54.85 -5.53 -45.32
C SER A 256 55.91 -5.87 -44.25
N SER A 257 55.66 -6.96 -43.49
CA SER A 257 56.55 -8.15 -43.39
C SER A 257 56.05 -9.16 -42.35
N GLN A 258 55.90 -10.43 -42.77
CA GLN A 258 55.69 -11.61 -41.91
C GLN A 258 57.04 -12.12 -41.35
N HIS A 259 57.11 -12.44 -40.06
CA HIS A 259 58.05 -13.47 -39.57
C HIS A 259 57.55 -14.21 -38.32
N ARG A 260 57.79 -15.53 -38.34
CA ARG A 260 57.37 -16.61 -37.43
C ARG A 260 57.69 -16.42 -35.93
N SER A 261 56.82 -17.11 -35.17
CA SER A 261 56.85 -17.59 -33.79
C SER A 261 58.20 -18.00 -33.17
N ASN A 262 58.40 -17.58 -31.91
CA ASN A 262 59.10 -18.32 -30.85
C ASN A 262 58.73 -17.72 -29.48
N ILE A 263 58.02 -18.48 -28.62
CA ILE A 263 57.68 -18.08 -27.24
C ILE A 263 58.68 -18.75 -26.28
N PRO A 264 59.44 -18.01 -25.47
CA PRO A 264 60.43 -18.59 -24.56
C PRO A 264 59.84 -19.11 -23.24
N LEU A 265 60.40 -20.21 -22.75
CA LEU A 265 59.95 -21.09 -21.64
C LEU A 265 59.88 -20.49 -20.21
N TRP A 266 59.94 -19.16 -20.04
CA TRP A 266 59.76 -18.53 -18.72
C TRP A 266 58.29 -18.23 -18.38
N SER A 267 57.35 -18.45 -19.29
CA SER A 267 55.90 -18.22 -19.07
C SER A 267 55.18 -19.32 -18.26
N VAL A 268 55.87 -20.38 -17.83
CA VAL A 268 55.26 -21.52 -17.12
C VAL A 268 55.56 -21.51 -15.60
N PHE A 269 56.40 -20.61 -15.09
CA PHE A 269 56.79 -20.59 -13.67
C PHE A 269 56.12 -19.51 -12.79
N LEU A 270 55.07 -18.83 -13.27
CA LEU A 270 54.29 -17.88 -12.46
C LEU A 270 52.87 -18.34 -12.10
N LEU A 271 52.55 -19.63 -12.29
CA LEU A 271 51.26 -20.23 -11.91
C LEU A 271 51.34 -21.20 -10.71
N GLY A 272 52.50 -21.29 -10.04
CA GLY A 272 52.77 -22.32 -9.01
C GLY A 272 52.83 -21.86 -7.54
N CYS A 273 52.80 -20.55 -7.23
CA CYS A 273 53.13 -20.08 -5.86
C CYS A 273 52.09 -19.15 -5.18
N LEU A 274 50.82 -19.17 -5.58
CA LEU A 274 49.73 -18.50 -4.83
C LEU A 274 48.51 -19.40 -4.60
N ALA A 275 48.72 -20.71 -4.41
CA ALA A 275 47.63 -21.67 -4.21
C ALA A 275 47.61 -22.39 -2.84
N SER A 276 48.47 -22.06 -1.88
CA SER A 276 48.54 -22.83 -0.60
C SER A 276 48.64 -22.03 0.71
N SER A 277 48.43 -20.70 0.73
CA SER A 277 48.46 -19.95 2.01
C SER A 277 47.25 -19.05 2.29
N ALA A 278 46.18 -19.13 1.48
CA ALA A 278 44.96 -18.34 1.71
C ALA A 278 43.73 -19.17 2.16
N ILE A 279 43.88 -20.48 2.35
CA ILE A 279 42.75 -21.38 2.65
C ILE A 279 42.50 -21.55 4.17
N TRP A 280 43.41 -21.07 5.03
CA TRP A 280 43.27 -21.22 6.49
C TRP A 280 43.00 -19.92 7.27
N PHE A 281 42.87 -18.77 6.60
CA PHE A 281 42.58 -17.47 7.24
C PHE A 281 41.23 -16.85 6.88
N ILE A 282 40.34 -17.58 6.18
CA ILE A 282 38.94 -17.19 5.96
C ILE A 282 37.99 -18.24 6.57
N THR A 283 38.29 -18.68 7.79
CA THR A 283 37.48 -19.64 8.52
C THR A 283 37.03 -19.08 9.88
N PRO A 284 36.53 -17.84 9.90
CA PRO A 284 35.34 -17.58 10.72
C PRO A 284 34.36 -16.65 9.99
N LEU A 285 33.86 -17.04 8.82
CA LEU A 285 32.73 -16.35 8.17
C LEU A 285 31.74 -17.31 7.47
N LEU A 286 31.73 -18.58 7.88
CA LEU A 286 30.79 -19.60 7.41
C LEU A 286 30.04 -20.23 8.59
N ASN A 287 29.56 -19.38 9.50
CA ASN A 287 28.59 -19.83 10.49
C ASN A 287 27.47 -18.81 10.70
N VAL A 288 26.98 -18.25 9.60
CA VAL A 288 25.59 -17.80 9.43
C VAL A 288 25.23 -18.06 7.97
N THR A 289 24.99 -19.31 7.61
CA THR A 289 24.19 -19.61 6.42
C THR A 289 22.95 -20.32 6.93
N SER A 290 21.96 -19.56 7.37
CA SER A 290 20.60 -20.03 7.16
C SER A 290 20.49 -20.35 5.67
N ASN A 291 20.17 -21.60 5.34
CA ASN A 291 20.04 -22.00 3.94
C ASN A 291 18.92 -21.11 3.36
N PRO A 292 19.15 -20.30 2.31
CA PRO A 292 18.15 -19.38 1.79
C PRO A 292 16.87 -20.11 1.36
N GLN A 293 16.97 -21.39 0.96
CA GLN A 293 15.78 -22.21 0.67
C GLN A 293 14.99 -22.60 1.92
N GLN A 294 15.66 -22.80 3.06
CA GLN A 294 14.98 -23.06 4.34
C GLN A 294 14.28 -21.80 4.85
N GLU A 295 14.87 -20.61 4.69
CA GLU A 295 14.22 -19.35 5.03
C GLU A 295 13.01 -19.08 4.14
N ILE A 296 13.12 -19.29 2.83
CA ILE A 296 11.99 -19.15 1.91
C ILE A 296 10.86 -20.11 2.30
N LYS A 297 11.18 -21.36 2.64
CA LYS A 297 10.20 -22.34 3.09
C LYS A 297 9.53 -21.92 4.40
N ALA A 298 10.31 -21.42 5.36
CA ALA A 298 9.80 -20.94 6.65
C ALA A 298 8.92 -19.69 6.49
N LEU A 299 9.32 -18.73 5.66
CA LEU A 299 8.54 -17.54 5.32
C LEU A 299 7.23 -17.92 4.63
N THR A 300 7.28 -18.81 3.63
CA THR A 300 6.10 -19.31 2.94
C THR A 300 5.13 -19.98 3.90
N GLN A 301 5.64 -20.78 4.84
CA GLN A 301 4.82 -21.46 5.84
C GLN A 301 4.22 -20.48 6.86
N ARG A 302 4.94 -19.41 7.23
CA ARG A 302 4.39 -18.33 8.07
C ARG A 302 3.29 -17.55 7.36
N LEU A 303 3.49 -17.21 6.09
CA LEU A 303 2.48 -16.54 5.27
C LEU A 303 1.22 -17.40 5.10
N GLN A 304 1.40 -18.70 4.85
CA GLN A 304 0.28 -19.64 4.74
C GLN A 304 -0.53 -19.69 6.02
N ARG A 305 0.13 -19.81 7.18
CA ARG A 305 -0.54 -19.80 8.49
C ARG A 305 -1.31 -18.50 8.72
N TYR A 306 -0.68 -17.36 8.46
CA TYR A 306 -1.31 -16.05 8.54
C TYR A 306 -2.56 -15.96 7.64
N GLN A 307 -2.48 -16.45 6.40
CA GLN A 307 -3.63 -16.49 5.48
C GLN A 307 -4.75 -17.38 6.02
N GLU A 308 -4.42 -18.56 6.56
CA GLU A 308 -5.39 -19.48 7.16
C GLU A 308 -6.09 -18.87 8.37
N SER A 309 -5.35 -18.24 9.28
CA SER A 309 -5.90 -17.54 10.44
C SER A 309 -6.80 -16.36 10.05
N GLN A 310 -6.39 -15.55 9.08
CA GLN A 310 -7.23 -14.46 8.56
C GLN A 310 -8.54 -15.00 7.96
N SER A 311 -8.47 -16.12 7.22
CA SER A 311 -9.67 -16.76 6.67
C SER A 311 -10.59 -17.31 7.77
N ALA A 312 -10.02 -17.87 8.85
CA ALA A 312 -10.75 -18.39 9.99
C ALA A 312 -11.46 -17.27 10.77
N ILE A 313 -10.77 -16.15 11.03
CA ILE A 313 -11.37 -14.99 11.70
C ILE A 313 -12.50 -14.40 10.85
N GLN A 314 -12.31 -14.33 9.53
CA GLN A 314 -13.35 -13.84 8.62
C GLN A 314 -14.58 -14.76 8.62
N ALA A 315 -14.37 -16.08 8.68
CA ALA A 315 -15.46 -17.06 8.79
C ALA A 315 -16.23 -16.89 10.12
N ASP A 316 -15.51 -16.78 11.25
CA ASP A 316 -16.12 -16.56 12.57
C ASP A 316 -16.94 -15.25 12.59
N LEU A 317 -16.44 -14.18 11.95
CA LEU A 317 -17.13 -12.90 11.88
C LEU A 317 -18.42 -13.00 11.07
N THR A 318 -18.36 -13.72 9.95
CA THR A 318 -19.53 -13.97 9.08
C THR A 318 -20.57 -14.82 9.82
N GLN A 319 -20.13 -15.82 10.58
CA GLN A 319 -21.00 -16.63 11.41
C GLN A 319 -21.68 -15.80 12.51
N LEU A 320 -20.92 -14.93 13.20
CA LEU A 320 -21.47 -14.04 14.21
C LEU A 320 -22.51 -13.08 13.62
N GLN A 321 -22.27 -12.53 12.42
CA GLN A 321 -23.24 -11.68 11.71
C GLN A 321 -24.55 -12.44 11.41
N MET A 322 -24.45 -13.68 10.93
CA MET A 322 -25.62 -14.52 10.65
C MET A 322 -26.43 -14.83 11.92
N GLN A 323 -25.74 -15.11 13.02
CA GLN A 323 -26.39 -15.37 14.31
C GLN A 323 -27.05 -14.12 14.89
N LEU A 324 -26.43 -12.94 14.75
CA LEU A 324 -27.03 -11.67 15.14
C LEU A 324 -28.30 -11.39 14.36
N LEU A 325 -28.28 -11.64 13.05
CA LEU A 325 -29.45 -11.48 12.18
C LEU A 325 -30.59 -12.45 12.55
N GLU A 326 -30.27 -13.70 12.89
CA GLU A 326 -31.27 -14.68 13.33
C GLU A 326 -31.84 -14.35 14.72
N ALA A 327 -31.00 -13.87 15.62
CA ALA A 327 -31.40 -13.38 16.94
C ALA A 327 -32.37 -12.19 16.82
N GLU A 328 -32.08 -11.24 15.92
CA GLU A 328 -32.97 -10.13 15.60
C GLU A 328 -34.32 -10.61 15.04
N LYS A 329 -34.31 -11.50 14.04
CA LYS A 329 -35.53 -12.07 13.43
C LYS A 329 -36.40 -12.81 14.45
N SER A 330 -35.77 -13.55 15.36
CA SER A 330 -36.45 -14.32 16.41
C SER A 330 -36.78 -13.49 17.66
N LYS A 331 -36.45 -12.19 17.68
CA LYS A 331 -36.54 -11.29 18.85
C LYS A 331 -35.85 -11.85 20.10
N LYS A 332 -34.82 -12.68 19.91
CA LYS A 332 -33.99 -13.24 20.97
C LYS A 332 -32.72 -12.39 21.10
N GLY A 333 -32.31 -12.09 22.33
CA GLY A 333 -31.03 -11.43 22.58
C GLY A 333 -29.89 -12.44 22.64
N LEU A 334 -28.69 -12.06 22.18
CA LEU A 334 -27.46 -12.77 22.52
C LEU A 334 -26.92 -12.27 23.86
N THR A 335 -26.32 -13.16 24.65
CA THR A 335 -25.73 -12.77 25.93
C THR A 335 -24.40 -12.06 25.72
N ILE A 336 -24.10 -11.09 26.60
CA ILE A 336 -22.79 -10.40 26.61
C ILE A 336 -21.65 -11.41 26.80
N SER A 337 -21.88 -12.48 27.58
CA SER A 337 -20.89 -13.54 27.78
C SER A 337 -20.55 -14.25 26.48
N TYR A 338 -21.55 -14.58 25.65
CA TYR A 338 -21.33 -15.23 24.36
C TYR A 338 -20.51 -14.33 23.42
N LEU A 339 -20.88 -13.05 23.32
CA LEU A 339 -20.15 -12.09 22.49
C LEU A 339 -18.70 -11.93 22.96
N LYS A 340 -18.47 -11.92 24.27
CA LYS A 340 -17.11 -11.92 24.84
C LYS A 340 -16.34 -13.19 24.48
N THR A 341 -16.96 -14.36 24.53
CA THR A 341 -16.32 -15.63 24.15
C THR A 341 -15.90 -15.60 22.68
N VAL A 342 -16.79 -15.21 21.77
CA VAL A 342 -16.46 -15.14 20.33
C VAL A 342 -15.37 -14.11 20.06
N ALA A 343 -15.44 -12.94 20.68
CA ALA A 343 -14.39 -11.92 20.56
C ALA A 343 -13.04 -12.42 21.09
N TYR A 344 -13.04 -13.10 22.24
CA TYR A 344 -11.84 -13.70 22.82
C TYR A 344 -11.25 -14.78 21.92
N GLU A 345 -12.06 -15.63 21.30
CA GLU A 345 -11.58 -16.66 20.38
C GLU A 345 -10.93 -16.05 19.13
N MET A 346 -11.52 -15.02 18.55
CA MET A 346 -10.93 -14.27 17.44
C MET A 346 -9.61 -13.60 17.84
N GLU A 347 -9.58 -12.95 19.00
CA GLU A 347 -8.38 -12.29 19.53
C GLU A 347 -7.27 -13.30 19.83
N ARG A 348 -7.62 -14.45 20.40
CA ARG A 348 -6.68 -15.55 20.63
C ARG A 348 -6.06 -16.06 19.34
N LYS A 349 -6.84 -16.20 18.26
CA LYS A 349 -6.34 -16.59 16.93
C LYS A 349 -5.33 -15.57 16.38
N LEU A 350 -5.53 -14.27 16.64
CA LEU A 350 -4.57 -13.22 16.29
C LEU A 350 -3.29 -13.23 17.14
N VAL A 351 -3.38 -13.62 18.42
CA VAL A 351 -2.24 -13.57 19.36
C VAL A 351 -1.32 -14.79 19.24
N ILE A 352 -1.87 -15.99 18.98
CA ILE A 352 -1.05 -17.22 18.82
C ILE A 352 -0.05 -17.08 17.67
N GLU A 353 -0.40 -16.37 16.61
CA GLU A 353 0.49 -16.15 15.46
C GLU A 353 1.62 -15.15 15.70
N ARG A 354 1.55 -14.35 16.77
CA ARG A 354 2.59 -13.36 17.09
C ARG A 354 3.76 -13.90 17.90
N LYS A 355 3.61 -15.10 18.49
CA LYS A 355 4.61 -15.70 19.37
C LYS A 355 5.49 -16.76 18.69
N GLU A 356 5.26 -17.08 17.41
CA GLU A 356 5.98 -18.09 16.60
C GLU A 356 6.52 -17.53 15.27
#